data_AF-A0A258CQS0-F1
#
_entry.id   AF-A0A258CQS0-F1
#
_cell.length_a   1.000
_cell.length_b   1.000
_cell.length_c   1.000
_cell.angle_alpha   90.00
_cell.angle_beta   90.00
_cell.angle_gamma   90.00
#
_symmetry.space_group_name_H-M   'P 1'
#
loop_
_entity.id
_entity.type
_entity.pdbx_description
1 polymer ?
#
loop_
_entity_poly.entity_id
_entity_poly.type
_entity_poly.pdbx_seq_one_letter_code
_entity_poly.pdbx_strand_id
1 'polypeptide(L)'
;MSARLILAVPSKGRLQENVQAFFGRAGMPLVQARGARDYRGALGGVEDVEVAYLSASEIAAALASGAAHVGVTGEDLVRENIPQAETRVTLLEKLGFGFANVVVAVPQAWIDVRCMDDLDDVASHFHGRTGRRIRVATKYVNLTRSFFAKAGIVDYRIVESAGATEGTPAAGSAELIVDITTT
;
A
#
# COMPACT_ATOMS: atom_id res chain seq x y z
N MET A 1 7.68 -3.33 -35.01
CA MET A 1 6.60 -2.54 -34.36
C MET A 1 7.05 -2.29 -32.94
N SER A 2 7.18 -1.03 -32.52
CA SER A 2 7.34 -0.74 -31.09
C SER A 2 6.04 -1.14 -30.40
N ALA A 3 6.10 -1.93 -29.33
CA ALA A 3 4.91 -2.23 -28.54
C ALA A 3 4.35 -0.93 -27.96
N ARG A 4 3.02 -0.78 -27.92
CA ARG A 4 2.36 0.37 -27.30
C ARG A 4 2.75 0.47 -25.83
N LEU A 5 2.95 1.69 -25.33
CA LEU A 5 3.15 1.93 -23.91
C LEU A 5 1.82 1.70 -23.17
N ILE A 6 1.88 1.07 -22.00
CA ILE A 6 0.70 0.71 -21.21
C ILE A 6 0.74 1.52 -19.92
N LEU A 7 -0.23 2.42 -19.77
CA LEU A 7 -0.46 3.24 -18.59
C LEU A 7 -1.60 2.64 -17.76
N ALA A 8 -1.30 2.07 -16.61
CA ALA A 8 -2.29 1.51 -15.70
C ALA A 8 -2.81 2.55 -14.70
N VAL A 9 -4.12 2.73 -14.62
CA VAL A 9 -4.78 3.71 -13.74
C VAL A 9 -5.89 3.07 -12.91
N PRO A 10 -6.26 3.66 -11.75
CA PRO A 10 -7.33 3.13 -10.93
C PRO A 10 -8.66 3.04 -11.68
N SER A 11 -9.34 1.90 -11.58
CA SER A 11 -10.58 1.61 -12.32
C SER A 11 -11.85 2.17 -11.71
N LYS A 12 -11.84 2.57 -10.42
CA LYS A 12 -13.02 3.04 -9.70
C LYS A 12 -12.70 3.89 -8.47
N GLY A 13 -13.72 4.62 -8.01
CA GLY A 13 -13.75 5.35 -6.75
C GLY A 13 -12.90 6.63 -6.76
N ARG A 14 -12.71 7.22 -5.57
CA ARG A 14 -12.04 8.52 -5.37
C ARG A 14 -10.68 8.65 -6.08
N LEU A 15 -9.92 7.56 -6.15
CA LEU A 15 -8.60 7.58 -6.79
C LEU A 15 -8.71 7.71 -8.32
N GLN A 16 -9.70 7.07 -8.94
CA GLN A 16 -9.93 7.21 -10.38
C GLN A 16 -10.28 8.66 -10.72
N GLU A 17 -11.20 9.27 -9.96
CA GLU A 17 -11.61 10.66 -10.15
C GLU A 17 -10.42 11.63 -10.04
N ASN A 18 -9.59 11.45 -9.00
CA ASN A 18 -8.39 12.26 -8.80
C ASN A 18 -7.36 12.10 -9.93
N VAL A 19 -7.15 10.87 -10.41
CA VAL A 19 -6.26 10.57 -11.53
C VAL A 19 -6.78 11.19 -12.82
N GLN A 20 -8.08 11.06 -13.10
CA GLN A 20 -8.70 11.67 -14.26
C GLN A 20 -8.58 13.20 -14.23
N ALA A 21 -8.79 13.82 -13.07
CA ALA A 21 -8.61 15.25 -12.88
C ALA A 21 -7.13 15.68 -13.05
N PHE A 22 -6.18 14.90 -12.54
CA PHE A 22 -4.75 15.15 -12.70
C PHE A 22 -4.34 15.18 -14.18
N PHE A 23 -4.69 14.12 -14.92
CA PHE A 23 -4.40 14.02 -16.35
C PHE A 23 -5.14 15.07 -17.19
N GLY A 24 -6.38 15.40 -16.83
CA GLY A 24 -7.13 16.49 -17.45
C GLY A 24 -6.46 17.86 -17.28
N ARG A 25 -5.98 18.19 -16.06
CA ARG A 25 -5.23 19.43 -15.81
C ARG A 25 -3.89 19.47 -16.55
N ALA A 26 -3.28 18.31 -16.79
CA ALA A 26 -2.04 18.19 -17.56
C ALA A 26 -2.25 18.29 -19.08
N GLY A 27 -3.48 18.48 -19.56
CA GLY A 27 -3.79 18.53 -21.00
C GLY A 27 -3.78 17.17 -21.69
N MET A 28 -3.70 16.07 -20.92
CA MET A 28 -3.65 14.70 -21.42
C MET A 28 -4.83 13.88 -20.88
N PRO A 29 -6.08 14.19 -21.24
CA PRO A 29 -7.25 13.56 -20.63
C PRO A 29 -7.30 12.05 -20.91
N LEU A 30 -7.76 11.27 -19.95
CA LEU A 30 -8.01 9.83 -20.14
C LEU A 30 -9.32 9.64 -20.90
N VAL A 31 -9.28 8.93 -22.03
CA VAL A 31 -10.43 8.75 -22.94
C VAL A 31 -10.84 7.28 -23.02
N GLN A 32 -12.10 6.99 -22.67
CA GLN A 32 -12.73 5.67 -22.84
C GLN A 32 -13.74 5.70 -23.98
N ALA A 33 -13.50 4.93 -25.04
CA ALA A 33 -14.33 4.97 -26.26
C ALA A 33 -15.78 4.48 -26.04
N ARG A 34 -15.97 3.52 -25.12
CA ARG A 34 -17.28 2.88 -24.85
C ARG A 34 -17.88 3.26 -23.49
N GLY A 35 -17.36 4.30 -22.85
CA GLY A 35 -17.80 4.77 -21.53
C GLY A 35 -17.15 4.07 -20.34
N ALA A 36 -17.64 4.34 -19.13
CA ALA A 36 -16.96 4.02 -17.86
C ALA A 36 -16.70 2.52 -17.57
N ARG A 37 -17.32 1.59 -18.31
CA ARG A 37 -17.12 0.14 -18.17
C ARG A 37 -15.98 -0.41 -19.03
N ASP A 38 -15.37 0.43 -19.86
CA ASP A 38 -14.26 0.00 -20.70
C ASP A 38 -12.99 -0.15 -19.87
N TYR A 39 -12.44 -1.36 -19.84
CA TYR A 39 -11.18 -1.64 -19.13
C TYR A 39 -9.96 -1.10 -19.87
N ARG A 40 -10.16 -0.64 -21.11
CA ARG A 40 -9.14 -0.01 -21.95
C ARG A 40 -9.55 1.38 -22.40
N GLY A 41 -8.56 2.24 -22.59
CA GLY A 41 -8.73 3.59 -23.10
C GLY A 41 -7.47 4.09 -23.80
N ALA A 42 -7.46 5.38 -24.11
CA ALA A 42 -6.34 6.09 -24.70
C ALA A 42 -5.99 7.33 -23.87
N LEU A 43 -4.74 7.78 -23.99
CA LEU A 43 -4.29 9.04 -23.41
C LEU A 43 -4.44 10.15 -24.47
N GLY A 44 -5.29 11.14 -24.19
CA GLY A 44 -5.51 12.26 -25.10
C GLY A 44 -4.22 13.05 -25.32
N GLY A 45 -3.95 13.43 -26.57
CA GLY A 45 -2.76 14.21 -26.93
C GLY A 45 -1.45 13.43 -26.97
N VAL A 46 -1.46 12.12 -26.72
CA VAL A 46 -0.27 11.26 -26.76
C VAL A 46 -0.56 10.01 -27.58
N GLU A 47 0.16 9.83 -28.69
CA GLU A 47 0.04 8.65 -29.54
C GLU A 47 0.72 7.42 -28.91
N ASP A 48 0.32 6.22 -29.35
CA ASP A 48 0.90 4.93 -28.93
C ASP A 48 0.86 4.62 -27.41
N VAL A 49 -0.05 5.25 -26.67
CA VAL A 49 -0.34 4.94 -25.26
C VAL A 49 -1.72 4.30 -25.10
N GLU A 50 -1.74 3.08 -24.56
CA GLU A 50 -2.95 2.40 -24.09
C GLU A 50 -3.14 2.64 -22.60
N VAL A 51 -4.34 3.04 -22.19
CA VAL A 51 -4.71 3.18 -20.78
C VAL A 51 -5.42 1.91 -20.33
N ALA A 52 -4.93 1.27 -19.28
CA ALA A 52 -5.57 0.11 -18.65
C ALA A 52 -6.18 0.51 -17.30
N TYR A 53 -7.48 0.24 -17.12
CA TYR A 53 -8.19 0.55 -15.88
C TYR A 53 -8.20 -0.69 -14.98
N LEU A 54 -7.43 -0.65 -13.89
CA LEU A 54 -7.21 -1.78 -12.98
C LEU A 54 -7.47 -1.37 -11.51
N SER A 55 -7.70 -2.32 -10.62
CA SER A 55 -7.65 -2.01 -9.17
C SER A 55 -6.23 -1.61 -8.75
N ALA A 56 -6.09 -0.83 -7.67
CA ALA A 56 -4.79 -0.36 -7.23
C ALA A 56 -3.77 -1.50 -6.98
N SER A 57 -4.23 -2.63 -6.41
CA SER A 57 -3.39 -3.82 -6.20
C SER A 57 -2.98 -4.48 -7.53
N GLU A 58 -3.90 -4.57 -8.49
CA GLU A 58 -3.59 -5.09 -9.83
C GLU A 58 -2.60 -4.19 -10.58
N ILE A 59 -2.63 -2.87 -10.38
CA ILE A 59 -1.64 -1.95 -10.95
C ILE A 59 -0.24 -2.28 -10.42
N ALA A 60 -0.09 -2.49 -9.11
CA ALA A 60 1.20 -2.88 -8.52
C ALA A 60 1.69 -4.22 -9.09
N ALA A 61 0.80 -5.20 -9.25
CA ALA A 61 1.13 -6.50 -9.85
C ALA A 61 1.50 -6.38 -11.35
N ALA A 62 0.79 -5.53 -12.10
CA ALA A 62 1.06 -5.29 -13.52
C ALA A 62 2.42 -4.60 -13.73
N LEU A 63 2.78 -3.65 -12.86
CA LEU A 63 4.11 -3.04 -12.84
C LEU A 63 5.19 -4.09 -12.50
N ALA A 64 4.96 -4.92 -11.50
CA ALA A 64 5.92 -5.95 -11.08
C ALA A 64 6.19 -7.02 -12.16
N SER A 65 5.19 -7.31 -12.99
CA SER A 65 5.28 -8.29 -14.09
C SER A 65 5.73 -7.68 -15.41
N GLY A 66 5.75 -6.34 -15.53
CA GLY A 66 5.98 -5.63 -16.79
C GLY A 66 4.78 -5.63 -17.74
N ALA A 67 3.61 -6.12 -17.30
CA ALA A 67 2.37 -6.04 -18.07
C ALA A 67 1.85 -4.60 -18.20
N ALA A 68 2.21 -3.72 -17.25
CA ALA A 68 2.09 -2.28 -17.37
C ALA A 68 3.47 -1.64 -17.33
N HIS A 69 3.67 -0.60 -18.15
CA HIS A 69 4.94 0.10 -18.25
C HIS A 69 5.00 1.31 -17.31
N VAL A 70 3.86 1.97 -17.11
CA VAL A 70 3.68 3.10 -16.19
C VAL A 70 2.37 2.87 -15.43
N GLY A 71 2.30 3.28 -14.16
CA GLY A 71 1.09 3.07 -13.38
C GLY A 71 0.89 4.09 -12.27
N VAL A 72 -0.36 4.40 -11.97
CA VAL A 72 -0.74 5.24 -10.83
C VAL A 72 -1.40 4.37 -9.76
N THR A 73 -0.69 4.14 -8.66
CA THR A 73 -1.18 3.33 -7.53
C THR A 73 -0.62 3.84 -6.20
N GLY A 74 -1.09 3.27 -5.09
CA GLY A 74 -0.59 3.57 -3.76
C GLY A 74 0.85 3.08 -3.55
N GLU A 75 1.69 3.91 -2.93
CA GLU A 75 3.07 3.55 -2.61
C GLU A 75 3.14 2.39 -1.60
N ASP A 76 2.16 2.30 -0.70
CA ASP A 76 1.96 1.16 0.21
C ASP A 76 1.84 -0.16 -0.56
N LEU A 77 1.04 -0.19 -1.62
CA LEU A 77 0.86 -1.39 -2.45
C LEU A 77 2.12 -1.74 -3.24
N VAL A 78 2.87 -0.75 -3.72
CA VAL A 78 4.15 -0.98 -4.40
C VAL A 78 5.15 -1.61 -3.43
N ARG A 79 5.33 -1.03 -2.25
CA ARG A 79 6.28 -1.50 -1.25
C ARG A 79 5.88 -2.83 -0.61
N GLU A 80 4.59 -3.11 -0.51
CA GLU A 80 4.09 -4.36 0.03
C GLU A 80 4.20 -5.51 -0.99
N ASN A 81 3.85 -5.27 -2.26
CA ASN A 81 3.66 -6.34 -3.25
C ASN A 81 4.83 -6.53 -4.23
N ILE A 82 5.76 -5.58 -4.31
CA ILE A 82 6.93 -5.68 -5.19
C ILE A 82 8.18 -5.93 -4.34
N PRO A 83 8.71 -7.16 -4.30
CA PRO A 83 9.98 -7.44 -3.64
C PRO A 83 11.10 -6.57 -4.23
N GLN A 84 11.89 -5.95 -3.36
CA GLN A 84 12.98 -5.03 -3.75
C GLN A 84 12.49 -3.94 -4.72
N ALA A 85 11.33 -3.34 -4.43
CA ALA A 85 10.66 -2.36 -5.27
C ALA A 85 11.61 -1.29 -5.83
N GLU A 86 12.56 -0.81 -5.01
CA GLU A 86 13.55 0.21 -5.37
C GLU A 86 14.46 -0.18 -6.55
N THR A 87 14.62 -1.48 -6.80
CA THR A 87 15.43 -2.01 -7.92
C THR A 87 14.59 -2.40 -9.14
N ARG A 88 13.26 -2.49 -8.99
CA ARG A 88 12.35 -3.02 -10.01
C ARG A 88 11.44 -1.96 -10.61
N VAL A 89 11.12 -0.92 -9.85
CA VAL A 89 10.26 0.19 -10.26
C VAL A 89 10.84 1.52 -9.76
N THR A 90 10.58 2.59 -10.49
CA THR A 90 10.97 3.95 -10.07
C THR A 90 9.72 4.75 -9.72
N LEU A 91 9.69 5.34 -8.54
CA LEU A 91 8.64 6.29 -8.16
C LEU A 91 8.90 7.62 -8.87
N LEU A 92 8.04 7.97 -9.83
CA LEU A 92 8.24 9.13 -10.69
C LEU A 92 7.81 10.44 -10.03
N GLU A 93 6.60 10.48 -9.46
CA GLU A 93 6.00 11.72 -8.97
C GLU A 93 4.97 11.45 -7.85
N LYS A 94 4.87 12.38 -6.89
CA LYS A 94 3.82 12.34 -5.86
C LYS A 94 2.65 13.20 -6.32
N LEU A 95 1.54 12.56 -6.67
CA LEU A 95 0.42 13.24 -7.36
C LEU A 95 -0.43 14.17 -6.47
N GLY A 96 -0.13 14.30 -5.18
CA GLY A 96 -0.79 15.24 -4.28
C GLY A 96 -2.20 14.84 -3.82
N PHE A 97 -2.56 13.56 -3.91
CA PHE A 97 -3.82 13.01 -3.39
C PHE A 97 -3.64 11.56 -2.93
N GLY A 98 -4.66 11.01 -2.27
CA GLY A 98 -4.62 9.63 -1.76
C GLY A 98 -3.71 9.46 -0.54
N PHE A 99 -3.53 10.53 0.23
CA PHE A 99 -2.68 10.53 1.43
C PHE A 99 -3.16 9.51 2.45
N ALA A 100 -2.20 8.76 2.98
CA ALA A 100 -2.40 7.82 4.06
C ALA A 100 -1.05 7.46 4.68
N ASN A 101 -1.07 7.07 5.96
CA ASN A 101 0.11 6.59 6.67
C ASN A 101 -0.11 5.14 7.10
N VAL A 102 0.86 4.27 6.84
CA VAL A 102 0.90 2.94 7.49
C VAL A 102 1.58 3.11 8.84
N VAL A 103 0.86 2.83 9.91
CA VAL A 103 1.29 3.12 11.29
C VAL A 103 1.28 1.86 12.14
N VAL A 104 2.17 1.84 13.13
CA VAL A 104 2.09 0.89 14.26
C VAL A 104 1.15 1.49 15.30
N ALA A 105 0.13 0.76 15.72
CA ALA A 105 -0.80 1.21 16.75
C ALA A 105 -0.93 0.16 17.86
N VAL A 106 -0.76 0.63 19.10
CA VAL A 106 -0.85 -0.16 20.33
C VAL A 106 -2.12 0.22 21.11
N PRO A 107 -2.61 -0.63 22.02
CA PRO A 107 -3.74 -0.28 22.90
C PRO A 107 -3.44 0.99 23.71
N GLN A 108 -4.43 1.88 23.86
CA GLN A 108 -4.28 3.11 24.67
C GLN A 108 -3.91 2.84 26.15
N ALA A 109 -4.21 1.64 26.65
CA ALA A 109 -3.81 1.22 27.99
C ALA A 109 -2.29 1.06 28.16
N TRP A 110 -1.52 0.99 27.07
CA TRP A 110 -0.05 0.90 27.10
C TRP A 110 0.54 2.31 27.22
N ILE A 111 0.32 2.94 28.38
CA ILE A 111 0.67 4.34 28.66
C ILE A 111 2.17 4.67 28.56
N ASP A 112 3.00 3.63 28.68
CA ASP A 112 4.47 3.74 28.66
C ASP A 112 5.06 3.44 27.28
N VAL A 113 4.24 3.17 26.26
CA VAL A 113 4.71 2.90 24.89
C VAL A 113 4.44 4.12 24.00
N ARG A 114 5.51 4.85 23.68
CA ARG A 114 5.45 6.10 22.89
C ARG A 114 6.31 6.03 21.63
N CYS A 115 7.27 5.12 21.58
CA CYS A 115 8.14 4.89 20.44
C CYS A 115 8.39 3.40 20.21
N MET A 116 9.15 3.08 19.16
CA MET A 116 9.48 1.69 18.82
C MET A 116 10.44 1.06 19.83
N ASP A 117 11.31 1.84 20.48
CA ASP A 117 12.20 1.33 21.52
C ASP A 117 11.40 0.85 22.74
N ASP A 118 10.39 1.62 23.17
CA ASP A 118 9.48 1.18 24.24
C ASP A 118 8.72 -0.11 23.86
N LEU A 119 8.34 -0.24 22.58
CA LEU A 119 7.66 -1.43 22.08
C LEU A 119 8.59 -2.66 22.11
N ASP A 120 9.89 -2.50 21.85
CA ASP A 120 10.86 -3.59 21.93
C ASP A 120 11.02 -4.12 23.36
N ASP A 121 11.09 -3.21 24.33
CA ASP A 121 11.12 -3.55 25.77
C ASP A 121 9.87 -4.35 26.17
N VAL A 122 8.68 -3.89 25.75
CA VAL A 122 7.42 -4.62 26.00
C VAL A 122 7.42 -5.98 25.30
N ALA A 123 7.91 -6.07 24.07
CA ALA A 123 7.97 -7.31 23.31
C ALA A 123 8.84 -8.37 24.00
N SER A 124 10.05 -7.96 24.39
CA SER A 124 11.03 -8.78 25.09
C SER A 124 10.49 -9.25 26.44
N HIS A 125 9.89 -8.34 27.22
CA HIS A 125 9.30 -8.67 28.52
C HIS A 125 8.10 -9.62 28.38
N PHE A 126 7.24 -9.39 27.39
CA PHE A 126 6.09 -10.26 27.10
C PHE A 126 6.56 -11.67 26.75
N HIS A 127 7.60 -11.80 25.92
CA HIS A 127 8.17 -13.09 25.58
C HIS A 127 8.78 -13.79 26.80
N GLY A 128 9.58 -13.09 27.60
CA GLY A 128 10.18 -13.64 28.82
C GLY A 128 9.15 -14.15 29.84
N ARG A 129 8.01 -13.44 29.99
CA ARG A 129 6.94 -13.83 30.93
C ARG A 129 6.02 -14.93 30.42
N THR A 130 5.69 -14.93 29.14
CA THR A 130 4.63 -15.78 28.58
C THR A 130 5.15 -16.95 27.75
N GLY A 131 6.43 -16.94 27.37
CA GLY A 131 7.00 -17.86 26.39
C GLY A 131 6.45 -17.67 24.96
N ARG A 132 5.72 -16.58 24.71
CA ARG A 132 5.07 -16.28 23.42
C ARG A 132 5.55 -14.93 22.91
N ARG A 133 5.75 -14.81 21.60
CA ARG A 133 6.00 -13.53 20.93
C ARG A 133 4.71 -12.71 20.83
N ILE A 134 4.85 -11.38 20.83
CA ILE A 134 3.72 -10.47 20.61
C ILE A 134 3.15 -10.69 19.21
N ARG A 135 1.83 -10.62 19.08
CA ARG A 135 1.16 -10.74 17.79
C ARG A 135 0.87 -9.36 17.24
N VAL A 136 1.29 -9.15 16.00
CA VAL A 136 1.02 -7.95 15.23
C VAL A 136 0.01 -8.30 14.15
N ALA A 137 -1.21 -7.79 14.23
CA ALA A 137 -2.20 -7.96 13.19
C ALA A 137 -2.00 -6.95 12.06
N THR A 138 -1.90 -7.43 10.82
CA THR A 138 -1.71 -6.56 9.65
C THR A 138 -2.02 -7.27 8.35
N LYS A 139 -2.36 -6.51 7.31
CA LYS A 139 -2.29 -6.96 5.91
C LYS A 139 -0.97 -6.59 5.21
N TYR A 140 -0.14 -5.77 5.85
CA TYR A 140 1.10 -5.22 5.32
C TYR A 140 2.31 -6.00 5.85
N VAL A 141 2.43 -7.27 5.44
CA VAL A 141 3.43 -8.21 5.97
C VAL A 141 4.85 -7.73 5.70
N ASN A 142 5.14 -7.33 4.46
CA ASN A 142 6.49 -6.94 4.04
C ASN A 142 6.90 -5.57 4.59
N LEU A 143 5.98 -4.60 4.57
CA LEU A 143 6.20 -3.30 5.20
C LEU A 143 6.43 -3.43 6.71
N THR A 144 5.62 -4.23 7.41
CA THR A 144 5.77 -4.47 8.86
C THR A 144 7.13 -5.08 9.17
N ARG A 145 7.52 -6.13 8.44
CA ARG A 145 8.84 -6.76 8.61
C ARG A 145 9.99 -5.79 8.38
N SER A 146 9.93 -5.01 7.29
CA SER A 146 10.96 -4.02 6.97
C SER A 146 11.07 -2.93 8.03
N PHE A 147 9.94 -2.43 8.53
CA PHE A 147 9.91 -1.39 9.56
C PHE A 147 10.41 -1.90 10.92
N PHE A 148 9.94 -3.06 11.36
CA PHE A 148 10.33 -3.66 12.64
C PHE A 148 11.81 -4.04 12.65
N ALA A 149 12.32 -4.62 11.56
CA ALA A 149 13.74 -4.95 11.43
C ALA A 149 14.64 -3.70 11.52
N LYS A 150 14.23 -2.58 10.92
CA LYS A 150 14.96 -1.29 11.03
C LYS A 150 14.91 -0.73 12.45
N ALA A 151 13.84 -0.99 13.18
CA ALA A 151 13.67 -0.59 14.57
C ALA A 151 14.27 -1.60 15.58
N GLY A 152 14.90 -2.69 15.12
CA GLY A 152 15.51 -3.69 16.00
C GLY A 152 14.54 -4.68 16.66
N ILE A 153 13.24 -4.60 16.37
CA ILE A 153 12.23 -5.45 17.01
C ILE A 153 12.27 -6.86 16.44
N VAL A 154 12.50 -7.86 17.30
CA VAL A 154 12.61 -9.28 16.92
C VAL A 154 11.57 -10.19 17.58
N ASP A 155 11.03 -9.80 18.74
CA ASP A 155 10.13 -10.64 19.55
C ASP A 155 8.65 -10.53 19.19
N TYR A 156 8.37 -10.63 17.88
CA TYR A 156 7.02 -10.56 17.34
C TYR A 156 6.70 -11.71 16.36
N ARG A 157 5.41 -11.90 16.12
CA ARG A 157 4.89 -12.70 15.00
C ARG A 157 3.74 -11.95 14.34
N ILE A 158 3.67 -12.06 13.01
CA ILE A 158 2.58 -11.45 12.25
C ILE A 158 1.37 -12.39 12.26
N VAL A 159 0.19 -11.82 12.48
CA VAL A 159 -1.11 -12.45 12.26
C VAL A 159 -1.75 -11.71 11.09
N GLU A 160 -1.97 -12.41 9.98
CA GLU A 160 -2.57 -11.77 8.81
C GLU A 160 -4.03 -11.39 9.09
N SER A 161 -4.37 -10.14 8.79
CA SER A 161 -5.72 -9.58 8.98
C SER A 161 -6.20 -8.94 7.69
N ALA A 162 -7.14 -9.59 7.02
CA ALA A 162 -7.68 -9.11 5.74
C ALA A 162 -8.70 -7.96 5.88
N GLY A 163 -9.15 -7.65 7.09
CA GLY A 163 -10.10 -6.57 7.38
C GLY A 163 -10.45 -6.47 8.86
N ALA A 164 -11.03 -5.34 9.25
CA ALA A 164 -11.33 -4.99 10.65
C ALA A 164 -10.10 -5.15 11.58
N THR A 165 -8.92 -4.79 11.08
CA THR A 165 -7.66 -4.92 11.81
C THR A 165 -7.73 -4.17 13.14
N GLU A 166 -8.40 -3.01 13.18
CA GLU A 166 -8.55 -2.20 14.40
C GLU A 166 -9.25 -2.95 15.55
N GLY A 167 -10.09 -3.94 15.25
CA GLY A 167 -10.79 -4.74 16.25
C GLY A 167 -9.96 -5.89 16.83
N THR A 168 -8.83 -6.24 16.20
CA THR A 168 -8.05 -7.42 16.58
C THR A 168 -7.44 -7.36 17.99
N PRO A 169 -6.99 -6.20 18.52
CA PRO A 169 -6.55 -6.12 19.91
C PRO A 169 -7.70 -6.34 20.90
N ALA A 170 -8.85 -5.71 20.66
CA ALA A 170 -10.03 -5.87 21.52
C ALA A 170 -10.58 -7.30 21.51
N ALA A 171 -10.47 -8.00 20.38
CA ALA A 171 -10.84 -9.41 20.25
C ALA A 171 -9.80 -10.39 20.84
N GLY A 172 -8.62 -9.91 21.26
CA GLY A 172 -7.54 -10.73 21.81
C GLY A 172 -6.81 -11.61 20.76
N SER A 173 -7.07 -11.38 19.47
CA SER A 173 -6.42 -12.12 18.37
C SER A 173 -5.01 -11.60 18.08
N ALA A 174 -4.73 -10.34 18.41
CA ALA A 174 -3.40 -9.74 18.40
C ALA A 174 -3.18 -8.80 19.60
N GLU A 175 -1.92 -8.43 19.89
CA GLU A 175 -1.59 -7.46 20.94
C GLU A 175 -1.55 -6.02 20.40
N LEU A 176 -1.16 -5.86 19.13
CA LEU A 176 -1.09 -4.58 18.43
C LEU A 176 -1.35 -4.76 16.93
N ILE A 177 -1.45 -3.64 16.20
CA ILE A 177 -1.71 -3.65 14.76
C ILE A 177 -0.67 -2.84 13.99
N VAL A 178 -0.49 -3.20 12.73
CA VAL A 178 0.05 -2.29 11.71
C VAL A 178 -1.01 -2.10 10.65
N ASP A 179 -1.55 -0.89 10.54
CA ASP A 179 -2.59 -0.60 9.56
C ASP A 179 -2.48 0.82 9.03
N ILE A 180 -3.27 1.11 8.01
CA ILE A 180 -3.32 2.39 7.33
C ILE A 180 -4.31 3.32 8.02
N THR A 181 -3.93 4.58 8.17
CA THR A 181 -4.78 5.64 8.70
C THR A 181 -4.76 6.86 7.79
N THR A 182 -5.85 7.62 7.80
CA THR A 182 -5.97 8.90 7.12
C THR A 182 -6.47 9.93 8.12
N THR A 183 -5.84 11.09 8.18
CA THR A 183 -6.25 12.25 9.01
C THR A 183 -6.46 13.47 8.12
#